data_AF-A0A357LYQ7-F1
#
_entry.id   AF-A0A357LYQ7-F1
#
_cell.length_a   1.000
_cell.length_b   1.000
_cell.length_c   1.000
_cell.angle_alpha   90.00
_cell.angle_beta   90.00
_cell.angle_gamma   90.00
#
_symmetry.space_group_name_H-M   'P 1'
#
loop_
_entity.id
_entity.type
_entity.pdbx_description
1 polymer ?
#
loop_
_entity_poly.entity_id
_entity_poly.type
_entity_poly.pdbx_seq_one_letter_code
_entity_poly.pdbx_strand_id
1 'polypeptide(L)' 'EDLPSIRSVGYRQVWHYLEGALTYPQMREKGIIATRQLAKRQLTWLRGWEELNWLDTFANDNTAKILAKVAP' A
#
# COMPACT_ATOMS: atom_id res chain seq x y z
N GLU A 1 15.72 12.29 -11.33
CA GLU A 1 14.50 12.12 -10.49
C GLU A 1 13.28 11.50 -11.20
N ASP A 2 13.36 11.16 -12.50
CA ASP A 2 12.19 10.71 -13.27
C ASP A 2 12.09 9.20 -13.53
N LEU A 3 12.92 8.40 -12.86
CA LEU A 3 12.86 6.94 -12.98
C LEU A 3 11.63 6.39 -12.24
N PRO A 4 10.85 5.47 -12.84
CA PRO A 4 9.70 4.85 -12.19
C PRO A 4 10.04 4.17 -10.86
N SER A 5 11.25 3.59 -10.74
CA SER A 5 11.73 2.94 -9.52
C SER A 5 11.80 3.90 -8.33
N ILE A 6 12.24 5.14 -8.55
CA ILE A 6 12.36 6.19 -7.51
C ILE A 6 10.99 6.73 -7.07
N ARG A 7 9.95 6.56 -7.88
CA ARG A 7 8.57 6.94 -7.54
C ARG A 7 7.88 5.93 -6.62
N SER A 8 8.51 4.78 -6.36
CA SER A 8 8.04 3.83 -5.36
C SER A 8 7.89 4.52 -4.00
N VAL A 9 6.83 4.17 -3.27
CA VAL A 9 6.56 4.76 -1.95
C VAL A 9 7.77 4.59 -1.02
N GLY A 10 8.17 5.66 -0.36
CA GLY A 10 9.32 5.69 0.55
C GLY A 10 10.63 6.15 -0.10
N TYR A 11 10.86 5.83 -1.38
CA TYR A 11 12.15 6.10 -2.04
C TYR A 11 12.45 7.59 -2.15
N ARG A 12 11.49 8.41 -2.58
CA ARG A 12 11.66 9.86 -2.66
C ARG A 12 11.91 10.50 -1.28
N GLN A 13 11.31 9.97 -0.22
CA GLN A 13 11.55 10.48 1.13
C GLN A 13 12.98 10.20 1.62
N VAL A 14 13.46 8.98 1.37
CA VAL A 14 14.86 8.60 1.68
C VAL A 14 15.83 9.40 0.82
N TRP A 15 15.55 9.58 -0.47
CA TRP A 15 16.39 10.36 -1.37
C TRP A 15 16.58 11.80 -0.89
N HIS A 16 15.48 12.51 -0.56
CA HIS A 16 15.56 13.87 -0.02
C HIS A 16 16.31 13.93 1.33
N TYR A 17 16.28 12.87 2.13
CA TYR A 17 17.11 12.80 3.35
C TYR A 17 18.61 12.68 3.01
N LEU A 18 18.96 11.85 2.03
CA LEU A 18 20.36 11.70 1.58
C LEU A 18 20.91 12.98 0.94
N GLU A 19 20.06 13.80 0.33
CA GLU A 19 20.41 15.12 -0.19
C GLU A 19 20.42 16.23 0.88
N GLY A 20 20.10 15.91 2.15
CA GLY A 20 20.05 16.87 3.25
C GLY A 20 18.82 17.77 3.27
N ALA A 21 17.84 17.55 2.39
CA ALA A 21 16.59 18.33 2.31
C ALA A 21 15.55 17.94 3.39
N LEU A 22 15.72 16.76 4.02
CA LEU A 22 14.90 16.32 5.15
C LEU A 22 15.78 15.84 6.30
N THR A 23 15.34 16.07 7.53
CA THR A 23 15.89 15.36 8.70
C THR A 23 15.36 13.92 8.75
N TYR A 24 16.04 13.04 9.49
CA TYR A 24 15.60 11.65 9.65
C TYR A 24 14.16 11.52 10.21
N PRO A 25 13.74 12.28 11.26
CA PRO A 25 12.36 12.25 11.73
C PRO A 25 11.34 12.67 10.66
N GLN A 26 11.63 13.73 9.90
CA GLN A 26 10.75 14.22 8.83
C GLN A 26 10.64 13.20 7.69
N MET A 27 11.74 12.58 7.30
CA MET A 27 11.77 11.51 6.29
C MET A 27 10.89 10.33 6.72
N ARG A 28 11.03 9.87 7.97
CA ARG A 28 10.22 8.77 8.52
C ARG A 28 8.73 9.11 8.54
N GLU A 29 8.37 10.29 9.04
CA GLU A 29 6.98 10.73 9.08
C GLU A 29 6.36 10.81 7.68
N LYS A 30 7.04 11.47 6.74
CA LYS A 30 6.57 11.59 5.35
C LYS A 30 6.48 10.24 4.66
N GLY A 31 7.39 9.30 4.95
CA GLY A 31 7.34 7.93 4.45
C GLY A 31 6.10 7.19 4.91
N ILE A 32 5.78 7.26 6.21
CA ILE A 32 4.55 6.68 6.78
C ILE A 32 3.30 7.27 6.13
N ILE A 33 3.25 8.60 5.96
CA ILE A 33 2.13 9.28 5.30
C ILE A 33 1.96 8.78 3.87
N ALA A 34 3.05 8.67 3.10
CA ALA A 34 3.00 8.19 1.72
C ALA A 34 2.44 6.76 1.63
N THR A 35 2.85 5.86 2.53
CA THR A 35 2.32 4.48 2.61
C THR A 35 0.83 4.45 2.96
N ARG A 36 0.38 5.25 3.92
CA ARG A 36 -1.05 5.35 4.25
C ARG A 36 -1.88 5.89 3.09
N GLN A 37 -1.36 6.87 2.37
CA GLN A 37 -2.04 7.41 1.19
C GLN A 37 -2.12 6.37 0.05
N LEU A 38 -1.08 5.57 -0.16
CA LEU A 38 -1.11 4.45 -1.10
C LEU A 38 -2.21 3.44 -0.71
N ALA A 39 -2.19 2.97 0.53
CA ALA A 39 -3.20 2.01 1.02
C ALA A 39 -4.63 2.57 0.91
N LYS A 40 -4.83 3.85 1.26
CA LYS A 40 -6.13 4.52 1.08
C LYS A 40 -6.57 4.50 -0.38
N ARG A 41 -5.69 4.85 -1.32
CA ARG A 41 -6.01 4.82 -2.76
C ARG A 41 -6.34 3.41 -3.23
N GLN A 42 -5.56 2.40 -2.84
CA GLN A 42 -5.84 1.00 -3.16
C GLN A 42 -7.22 0.57 -2.68
N LEU A 43 -7.57 0.87 -1.42
CA LEU A 43 -8.89 0.57 -0.87
C LEU A 43 -10.02 1.34 -1.56
N THR A 44 -9.81 2.61 -1.92
CA THR A 44 -10.79 3.37 -2.69
C THR A 44 -11.07 2.72 -4.04
N TRP A 45 -10.03 2.26 -4.74
CA TRP A 45 -10.19 1.52 -6.00
C TRP A 45 -10.94 0.20 -5.80
N LEU A 46 -10.55 -0.59 -4.80
CA LEU A 46 -11.18 -1.89 -4.51
C LEU A 46 -12.67 -1.77 -4.16
N ARG A 47 -13.09 -0.67 -3.52
CA ARG A 47 -14.52 -0.42 -3.21
C ARG A 47 -15.40 -0.25 -4.44
N GLY A 48 -14.85 0.21 -5.56
CA GLY A 48 -15.58 0.37 -6.82
C GLY A 48 -15.52 -0.87 -7.71
N TRP A 49 -14.87 -1.95 -7.29
CA TRP A 49 -14.68 -3.14 -8.09
C TRP A 49 -15.85 -4.12 -7.90
N GLU A 50 -16.60 -4.37 -8.96
CA GLU A 50 -17.71 -5.33 -8.97
C GLU A 50 -17.22 -6.77 -8.79
N GLU A 51 -18.07 -7.61 -8.19
CA GLU A 51 -17.83 -9.05 -7.95
C GLU A 51 -16.60 -9.40 -7.09
N LEU A 52 -16.01 -8.40 -6.41
CA LEU A 52 -14.86 -8.60 -5.53
C LEU A 52 -15.22 -9.38 -4.26
N ASN A 53 -14.38 -10.33 -3.88
CA ASN A 53 -14.52 -11.13 -2.67
C ASN A 53 -13.56 -10.64 -1.61
N TRP A 54 -14.10 -9.99 -0.59
CA TRP A 54 -13.32 -9.52 0.53
C TRP A 54 -12.90 -10.68 1.43
N LEU A 55 -11.60 -10.75 1.70
CA LEU A 55 -11.00 -11.62 2.70
C LEU A 55 -10.49 -10.75 3.85
N ASP A 56 -10.63 -11.25 5.07
CA ASP A 56 -10.10 -10.58 6.26
C ASP A 56 -8.68 -11.08 6.51
N THR A 57 -7.71 -10.16 6.58
CA THR A 57 -6.28 -10.46 6.80
C THR A 57 -6.02 -11.35 8.02
N PHE A 58 -6.82 -11.26 9.07
CA PHE A 58 -6.63 -11.98 10.33
C PHE A 58 -7.58 -13.16 10.51
N ALA A 59 -8.45 -13.43 9.53
CA ALA A 59 -9.33 -14.59 9.57
C ALA A 59 -8.57 -15.89 9.28
N ASN A 60 -8.85 -16.91 10.07
CA ASN A 60 -8.26 -18.25 9.94
C ASN A 60 -9.01 -19.16 8.95
N ASP A 61 -10.15 -18.70 8.42
CA ASP A 61 -11.08 -19.46 7.57
C ASP A 61 -11.08 -19.02 6.09
N ASN A 62 -10.16 -18.12 5.69
CA ASN A 62 -10.09 -17.62 4.30
C ASN A 62 -9.97 -18.74 3.26
N THR A 63 -9.22 -19.81 3.55
CA THR A 63 -9.10 -20.96 2.66
C THR A 63 -10.46 -21.62 2.41
N ALA A 64 -11.28 -21.79 3.45
CA ALA A 64 -12.61 -22.36 3.33
C ALA A 64 -13.55 -21.44 2.54
N LYS A 65 -13.49 -20.12 2.78
CA LYS A 65 -14.24 -19.11 2.02
C LYS A 65 -13.94 -19.14 0.53
N ILE A 66 -12.67 -19.31 0.16
CA ILE A 66 -12.25 -19.42 -1.24
C ILE A 66 -12.79 -20.70 -1.87
N LEU A 67 -12.64 -21.85 -1.20
CA LEU A 67 -13.11 -23.14 -1.71
C LEU A 67 -14.62 -23.15 -1.96
N ALA A 68 -15.42 -22.59 -1.04
CA ALA A 68 -16.86 -22.49 -1.20
C ALA A 68 -17.29 -21.66 -2.42
N LYS A 69 -16.43 -20.74 -2.89
CA LYS A 69 -16.72 -19.87 -4.04
C LYS A 69 -16.19 -20.39 -5.38
N VAL A 70 -15.13 -21.20 -5.35
CA VAL A 70 -14.50 -21.77 -6.55
C VAL A 70 -15.10 -23.14 -6.90
N ALA A 71 -15.73 -23.83 -5.95
CA ALA A 71 -16.43 -25.07 -6.21
C ALA A 71 -17.61 -24.82 -7.20
N PRO A 72 -17.78 -25.70 -8.21
CA PRO A 72 -18.83 -25.59 -9.22
C PRO A 72 -20.25 -25.72 -8.65
#